data_AF-A0A660N4Z3-F1
#
_entry.id   AF-A0A660N4Z3-F1
#
_cell.length_a   1.000
_cell.length_b   1.000
_cell.length_c   1.000
_cell.angle_alpha   90.00
_cell.angle_beta   90.00
_cell.angle_gamma   90.00
#
_symmetry.space_group_name_H-M   'P 1'
#
loop_
_entity.id
_entity.type
_entity.pdbx_description
1 polymer ?
#
loop_
_entity_poly.entity_id
_entity_poly.type
_entity_poly.pdbx_seq_one_letter_code
_entity_poly.pdbx_strand_id
1 'polypeptide(L)' 'MSVQIKTAAELEGKNVPSVVFHTRKDDAWVDVSTDDLFKGKTVAVFSLP' A
#
# COMPACT_ATOMS: atom_id res chain seq x y z
N MET A 1 -19.17 -5.59 -9.65
CA MET A 1 -18.62 -4.30 -9.19
C MET A 1 -17.31 -4.09 -9.92
N SER A 2 -17.23 -3.08 -10.79
CA SER A 2 -15.99 -2.73 -11.49
C SER A 2 -15.08 -1.97 -10.53
N VAL A 3 -13.93 -2.56 -10.19
CA VAL A 3 -12.86 -1.84 -9.49
C VAL A 3 -12.16 -0.98 -10.55
N GLN A 4 -12.23 0.35 -10.41
CA GLN A 4 -11.45 1.25 -11.26
C GLN A 4 -9.99 1.27 -10.77
N ILE A 5 -9.20 0.32 -11.25
CA ILE A 5 -7.76 0.29 -11.02
C ILE A 5 -7.12 1.31 -11.97
N LYS A 6 -6.47 2.35 -11.41
CA LYS A 6 -5.68 3.31 -12.20
C LYS A 6 -4.51 2.56 -12.87
N THR A 7 -4.19 2.94 -14.09
CA THR A 7 -3.11 2.30 -14.84
C THR A 7 -1.73 2.66 -14.25
N ALA A 8 -0.72 1.82 -14.49
CA ALA A 8 0.64 2.04 -13.98
C ALA A 8 1.20 3.41 -14.41
N ALA A 9 1.02 3.78 -15.67
CA ALA A 9 1.46 5.07 -16.23
C ALA A 9 0.86 6.29 -15.50
N GLU A 10 -0.32 6.15 -14.88
CA GLU A 10 -0.95 7.24 -14.12
C GLU A 10 -0.41 7.37 -12.68
N LEU A 11 0.29 6.36 -12.18
CA LEU A 11 0.83 6.29 -10.82
C LEU A 11 2.35 6.43 -10.76
N GLU A 12 3.05 6.23 -11.87
CA GLU A 12 4.49 6.45 -11.99
C GLU A 12 4.88 7.89 -11.59
N GLY A 13 5.95 8.02 -10.79
CA GLY A 13 6.47 9.30 -10.30
C GLY A 13 5.60 10.00 -9.23
N LYS A 14 4.43 9.45 -8.89
CA LYS A 14 3.60 9.96 -7.79
C LYS A 14 4.00 9.32 -6.47
N ASN A 15 3.85 10.08 -5.39
CA ASN A 15 4.02 9.52 -4.05
C ASN A 15 2.98 8.44 -3.78
N VAL A 16 3.40 7.42 -3.04
CA VAL A 16 2.50 6.39 -2.51
C VAL A 16 1.40 7.07 -1.68
N PRO A 17 0.12 6.73 -1.87
CA PRO A 17 -0.97 7.30 -1.09
C PRO A 17 -0.75 7.07 0.41
N SER A 18 -0.95 8.11 1.23
CA SER A 18 -0.84 7.96 2.68
C SER A 18 -2.08 7.25 3.22
N VAL A 19 -1.90 5.98 3.58
CA VAL A 19 -2.94 5.17 4.23
C VAL A 19 -2.35 4.40 5.42
N VAL A 20 -3.23 4.01 6.35
CA VAL A 20 -2.93 3.11 7.47
C VAL A 20 -3.66 1.79 7.21
N PHE A 21 -2.92 0.70 7.19
CA PHE A 21 -3.44 -0.64 7.07
C PHE A 21 -3.71 -1.20 8.45
N HIS A 22 -4.98 -1.51 8.73
CA HIS A 22 -5.37 -2.26 9.91
C HIS A 22 -5.07 -3.74 9.68
N THR A 23 -3.89 -4.17 10.10
CA THR A 23 -3.45 -5.56 9.96
C THR A 23 -3.70 -6.33 11.24
N ARG A 24 -3.88 -7.65 11.15
CA ARG A 24 -3.88 -8.52 12.32
C ARG A 24 -2.56 -9.26 12.37
N LYS A 25 -1.78 -9.01 13.42
CA LYS A 25 -0.52 -9.71 13.67
C LYS A 25 -0.70 -10.59 14.90
N ASP A 26 -0.47 -11.88 14.72
CA ASP A 26 -0.77 -12.91 15.70
C ASP A 26 -2.26 -12.84 16.09
N ASP A 27 -2.58 -12.30 17.27
CA ASP A 27 -3.95 -12.09 17.76
C ASP A 27 -4.32 -10.63 18.04
N ALA A 28 -3.43 -9.69 17.72
CA ALA A 28 -3.64 -8.26 17.95
C ALA A 28 -3.90 -7.49 16.65
N TRP A 29 -4.74 -6.47 16.75
CA TRP A 29 -4.86 -5.45 15.71
C TRP A 29 -3.66 -4.51 15.78
N VAL A 30 -3.00 -4.33 14.64
CA VAL A 30 -1.83 -3.49 14.49
C VAL A 30 -2.01 -2.57 13.30
N ASP A 31 -1.88 -1.28 13.56
CA ASP A 31 -1.87 -0.23 12.56
C ASP A 31 -0.50 -0.14 11.90
N VAL A 32 -0.46 -0.30 10.58
CA VAL A 32 0.76 -0.18 9.78
C VAL A 32 0.60 0.96 8.79
N SER A 33 1.40 2.01 8.93
CA SER A 33 1.32 3.14 8.00
C SER A 33 2.12 2.89 6.72
N THR A 34 1.75 3.60 5.66
CA THR A 34 2.53 3.63 4.42
C THR A 34 3.93 4.22 4.61
N ASP A 35 4.12 5.18 5.52
CA ASP A 35 5.47 5.65 5.87
C ASP A 35 6.32 4.50 6.41
N ASP A 36 5.78 3.66 7.30
CA ASP A 36 6.53 2.53 7.88
C ASP A 36 6.96 1.50 6.82
N LEU A 37 6.15 1.35 5.77
CA LEU A 37 6.39 0.40 4.69
C LEU A 37 7.37 0.92 3.63
N PHE A 38 7.21 2.18 3.20
CA PHE A 38 7.87 2.70 2.00
C PHE A 38 8.98 3.73 2.28
N LYS A 39 9.01 4.37 3.45
CA LYS A 39 9.96 5.47 3.71
C LYS A 39 11.40 4.96 3.79
N GLY A 40 12.26 5.54 2.97
CA GLY A 40 13.70 5.21 2.95
C GLY A 40 14.00 3.78 2.51
N LYS A 41 13.03 3.08 1.91
CA LYS A 41 13.14 1.69 1.45
C LYS A 41 12.72 1.60 -0.01
N THR A 42 13.45 0.80 -0.79
CA THR A 42 12.98 0.38 -2.11
C THR A 42 12.15 -0.88 -1.93
N VAL A 43 10.86 -0.81 -2.25
CA VAL A 43 9.88 -1.86 -1.98
C VAL A 43 9.27 -2.35 -3.30
N ALA A 44 9.20 -3.67 -3.48
CA ALA A 44 8.44 -4.29 -4.57
C ALA A 44 7.04 -4.68 -4.05
N VAL A 45 5.98 -4.24 -4.74
CA VAL A 45 4.59 -4.50 -4.35
C VAL A 45 3.82 -5.06 -5.54
N PHE A 46 3.00 -6.08 -5.30
CA PHE A 46 2.07 -6.65 -6.26
C PHE A 46 0.75 -6.98 -5.57
N SER A 47 -0.36 -6.88 -6.30
CA SER A 47 -1.69 -7.26 -5.84
C SER A 47 -2.18 -8.47 -6.64
N LEU A 48 -2.69 -9.48 -5.97
CA LEU A 48 -3.38 -10.60 -6.61
C LEU A 48 -4.87 -10.25 -6.79
N PRO A 49 -5.49 -10.64 -7.91
CA PRO A 49 -6.91 -10.41 -8.15
C PRO A 49 -7.82 -11.26 -7.26
#